data_AF-A0A7X7Z918-F1
#
_entry.id   AF-A0A7X7Z918-F1
#
_cell.length_a   1.000
_cell.length_b   1.000
_cell.length_c   1.000
_cell.angle_alpha   90.00
_cell.angle_beta   90.00
_cell.angle_gamma   90.00
#
_symmetry.space_group_name_H-M   'P 1'
#
loop_
_entity.id
_entity.type
_entity.pdbx_description
1 polymer ?
#
loop_
_entity_poly.entity_id
_entity_poly.type
_entity_poly.pdbx_seq_one_letter_code
_entity_poly.pdbx_strand_id
1 'polypeptide(L)'
;LKDHLGNTRIAFVDNSGSPSLTQSIDYYPFGLAFDNQYISGTDNKYLYNGKELQDELNLNWYDYGARFYDPQIARWTTVDPKADQSPGWTPYRAFFNNPIRYIDPDGLFEIETGKIEKGDNLTTIAKQLNETFKTNLTVEQIAKANNIKDVNKIRAGEFIKLLGADVELNFDLNSLKVSDANYNVDMPGLEWKGTSGREGYQNPESQNLKDKGPIPEGQYLVDPARTQSISDISSWDRFKGNFGGGTWPGLEKSWGEHRTWLTPSIMTNTFGRSGFTIHGGAVPGSAGCIDLTSRNNSFHSWLKSHNKPLILNVKY
;
A
#
# COMPACT_ATOMS: atom_id res chain seq x y z
N LEU A 1 -14.45 8.10 -0.90
CA LEU A 1 -14.51 8.59 -2.30
C LEU A 1 -13.40 9.58 -2.52
N LYS A 2 -12.68 9.45 -3.63
CA LYS A 2 -11.53 10.28 -3.98
C LYS A 2 -11.76 11.04 -5.28
N ASP A 3 -11.11 12.19 -5.45
CA ASP A 3 -11.10 12.93 -6.72
C ASP A 3 -10.01 12.44 -7.69
N HIS A 4 -9.84 13.14 -8.82
CA HIS A 4 -8.89 12.76 -9.88
C HIS A 4 -7.41 12.78 -9.45
N LEU A 5 -7.06 13.47 -8.37
CA LEU A 5 -5.71 13.52 -7.80
C LEU A 5 -5.56 12.56 -6.60
N GLY A 6 -6.58 11.73 -6.35
CA GLY A 6 -6.60 10.82 -5.21
C GLY A 6 -6.90 11.51 -3.87
N ASN A 7 -7.35 12.77 -3.87
CA ASN A 7 -7.71 13.45 -2.63
C ASN A 7 -9.00 12.84 -2.07
N THR A 8 -9.02 12.46 -0.80
CA THR A 8 -10.25 12.00 -0.15
C THR A 8 -11.24 13.16 -0.07
N ARG A 9 -12.42 13.05 -0.69
CA ARG A 9 -13.47 14.08 -0.61
C ARG A 9 -14.57 13.70 0.36
N ILE A 10 -14.88 12.42 0.44
CA ILE A 10 -15.99 11.91 1.23
C ILE A 10 -15.60 10.57 1.84
N ALA A 11 -15.81 10.38 3.14
CA ALA A 11 -15.63 9.11 3.83
C ALA A 11 -16.97 8.60 4.38
N PHE A 12 -17.13 7.27 4.39
CA PHE A 12 -18.32 6.60 4.91
C PHE A 12 -17.91 5.47 5.84
N VAL A 13 -18.80 5.11 6.76
CA VAL A 13 -18.74 3.87 7.54
C VAL A 13 -19.95 3.01 7.20
N ASP A 14 -19.76 1.69 7.15
CA ASP A 14 -20.89 0.77 7.06
C ASP A 14 -21.62 0.73 8.40
N ASN A 15 -22.91 1.03 8.37
CA ASN A 15 -23.80 0.93 9.51
C ASN A 15 -24.86 -0.12 9.22
N SER A 16 -24.53 -1.38 9.50
CA SER A 16 -25.44 -2.52 9.35
C SER A 16 -26.00 -2.67 7.92
N GLY A 17 -25.15 -2.53 6.90
CA GLY A 17 -25.50 -2.66 5.48
C GLY A 17 -25.98 -1.36 4.83
N SER A 18 -25.94 -0.23 5.55
CA SER A 18 -26.26 1.11 5.02
C SER A 18 -25.06 2.05 5.21
N PRO A 19 -24.60 2.75 4.15
CA PRO A 19 -23.48 3.67 4.26
C PRO A 19 -23.90 4.93 5.03
N SER A 20 -23.17 5.26 6.09
CA SER A 20 -23.32 6.53 6.84
C SER A 20 -22.13 7.44 6.55
N LEU A 21 -22.40 8.70 6.23
CA LEU A 21 -21.36 9.72 5.98
C LEU A 21 -20.60 10.03 7.28
N THR A 22 -19.27 9.99 7.23
CA THR A 22 -18.40 10.27 8.40
C THR A 22 -17.61 11.55 8.25
N GLN A 23 -17.14 11.85 7.03
CA GLN A 23 -16.35 13.04 6.75
C GLN A 23 -16.63 13.54 5.33
N SER A 24 -16.70 14.87 5.16
CA SER A 24 -16.72 15.54 3.87
C SER A 24 -15.67 16.65 3.89
N ILE A 25 -14.83 16.69 2.86
CA ILE A 25 -13.76 17.68 2.78
C ILE A 25 -13.56 18.19 1.36
N ASP A 26 -13.44 19.51 1.25
CA ASP A 26 -13.08 20.22 0.04
C ASP A 26 -11.73 20.92 0.21
N TYR A 27 -10.93 20.94 -0.85
CA TYR A 27 -9.58 21.52 -0.83
C TYR A 27 -9.47 22.72 -1.75
N TYR A 28 -8.70 23.72 -1.32
CA TYR A 28 -8.04 24.66 -2.21
C TYR A 28 -7.04 23.90 -3.12
N PRO A 29 -6.60 24.50 -4.25
CA PRO A 29 -5.75 23.83 -5.22
C PRO A 29 -4.47 23.22 -4.64
N PHE A 30 -3.88 23.85 -3.63
CA PHE A 30 -2.65 23.40 -2.97
C PHE A 30 -2.89 22.53 -1.72
N GLY A 31 -4.10 22.01 -1.53
CA GLY A 31 -4.39 21.03 -0.49
C GLY A 31 -4.75 21.57 0.88
N LEU A 32 -4.86 22.89 1.03
CA LEU A 32 -5.45 23.48 2.23
C LEU A 32 -6.94 23.14 2.27
N ALA A 33 -7.43 22.64 3.40
CA ALA A 33 -8.85 22.37 3.57
C ALA A 33 -9.64 23.70 3.50
N PHE A 34 -10.63 23.75 2.61
CA PHE A 34 -11.58 24.84 2.51
C PHE A 34 -12.75 24.65 3.47
N ASP A 35 -13.34 23.45 3.41
CA ASP A 35 -14.42 23.01 4.29
C ASP A 35 -14.09 21.58 4.70
N ASN A 36 -13.89 21.34 6.01
CA ASN A 36 -13.63 20.01 6.56
C ASN A 36 -14.72 19.69 7.58
N GLN A 37 -15.77 19.02 7.11
CA GLN A 37 -16.89 18.60 7.93
C GLN A 37 -16.63 17.20 8.45
N TYR A 38 -16.18 17.12 9.69
CA TYR A 38 -16.17 15.89 10.45
C TYR A 38 -17.53 15.68 11.11
N ILE A 39 -18.16 14.53 10.84
CA ILE A 39 -19.52 14.24 11.31
C ILE A 39 -19.48 13.27 12.48
N SER A 40 -18.83 12.11 12.30
CA SER A 40 -18.77 11.05 13.32
C SER A 40 -17.76 9.96 12.95
N GLY A 41 -17.32 9.14 13.91
CA GLY A 41 -16.49 7.95 13.67
C GLY A 41 -15.04 8.08 14.13
N THR A 42 -14.11 7.55 13.35
CA THR A 42 -12.67 7.80 13.48
C THR A 42 -12.30 8.80 12.39
N ASP A 43 -11.54 9.84 12.76
CA ASP A 43 -11.07 10.82 11.80
C ASP A 43 -10.12 10.18 10.78
N ASN A 44 -10.46 10.31 9.50
CA ASN A 44 -9.62 9.79 8.45
C ASN A 44 -8.51 10.81 8.14
N LYS A 45 -7.29 10.49 8.56
CA LYS A 45 -6.13 11.35 8.34
C LYS A 45 -5.58 11.30 6.91
N TYR A 46 -5.97 10.31 6.09
CA TYR A 46 -5.50 10.19 4.71
C TYR A 46 -6.37 11.03 3.76
N LEU A 47 -5.87 12.23 3.47
CA LEU A 47 -6.66 13.34 2.93
C LEU A 47 -6.12 13.77 1.55
N TYR A 48 -5.34 14.85 1.48
CA TYR A 48 -4.84 15.41 0.21
C TYR A 48 -3.75 14.53 -0.41
N ASN A 49 -3.86 14.26 -1.71
CA ASN A 49 -3.09 13.28 -2.48
C ASN A 49 -2.98 11.90 -1.81
N GLY A 50 -3.98 11.54 -1.00
CA GLY A 50 -3.97 10.32 -0.19
C GLY A 50 -2.88 10.28 0.88
N LYS A 51 -2.30 11.43 1.24
CA LYS A 51 -1.25 11.55 2.26
C LYS A 51 -1.84 11.80 3.63
N GLU A 52 -1.14 11.30 4.65
CA GLU A 52 -1.56 11.43 6.03
C GLU A 52 -1.34 12.86 6.52
N LEU A 53 -2.38 13.47 7.08
CA LEU A 53 -2.31 14.75 7.77
C LEU A 53 -1.76 14.54 9.19
N GLN A 54 -0.64 15.19 9.51
CA GLN A 54 -0.04 15.26 10.84
C GLN A 54 -0.53 16.54 11.54
N ASP A 55 -1.39 16.35 12.54
CA ASP A 55 -2.07 17.41 13.30
C ASP A 55 -1.61 17.48 14.77
N GLU A 56 -0.74 16.56 15.21
CA GLU A 56 -0.31 16.38 16.60
C GLU A 56 0.40 17.62 17.16
N LEU A 57 1.07 18.40 16.30
CA LEU A 57 1.77 19.63 16.64
C LEU A 57 1.03 20.90 16.20
N ASN A 58 -0.23 20.77 15.76
CA ASN A 58 -1.01 21.85 15.14
C ASN A 58 -0.35 22.48 13.89
N LEU A 59 0.59 21.78 13.27
CA LEU A 59 1.24 22.23 12.03
C LEU A 59 0.39 21.93 10.80
N ASN A 60 -0.44 20.87 10.86
CA ASN A 60 -1.33 20.44 9.79
C ASN A 60 -0.56 20.17 8.48
N TRP A 61 0.54 19.43 8.60
CA TRP A 61 1.40 19.09 7.48
C TRP A 61 1.07 17.71 6.94
N TYR A 62 1.24 17.53 5.63
CA TYR A 62 1.07 16.23 5.00
C TYR A 62 2.39 15.48 4.94
N ASP A 63 2.39 14.22 5.35
CA ASP A 63 3.55 13.32 5.22
C ASP A 63 3.56 12.67 3.84
N TYR A 64 4.55 13.05 3.03
CA TYR A 64 4.78 12.45 1.71
C TYR A 64 5.85 11.35 1.71
N GLY A 65 6.43 11.04 2.87
CA GLY A 65 7.49 10.06 3.05
C GLY A 65 8.88 10.70 3.08
N ALA A 66 9.33 11.31 1.98
CA ALA A 66 10.65 11.95 1.96
C ALA A 66 10.65 13.39 2.52
N ARG A 67 9.49 14.07 2.49
CA ARG A 67 9.34 15.46 2.94
C ARG A 67 7.95 15.67 3.57
N PHE A 68 7.87 16.63 4.49
CA PHE A 68 6.58 17.18 4.93
C PHE A 68 6.17 18.33 4.02
N TYR A 69 4.90 18.35 3.63
CA TYR A 69 4.30 19.40 2.82
C TYR A 69 3.40 20.29 3.68
N ASP A 70 3.61 21.60 3.60
CA ASP A 70 2.76 22.59 4.24
C ASP A 70 1.75 23.15 3.23
N PRO A 71 0.45 22.78 3.36
CA PRO A 71 -0.59 23.27 2.46
C PRO A 71 -0.93 24.75 2.69
N GLN A 72 -0.61 25.34 3.85
CA GLN A 72 -0.93 26.74 4.19
C GLN A 72 -0.05 27.69 3.38
N ILE A 73 1.22 27.32 3.16
CA ILE A 73 2.18 28.11 2.38
C ILE A 73 2.45 27.52 0.99
N ALA A 74 1.87 26.37 0.67
CA ALA A 74 2.04 25.66 -0.60
C ALA A 74 3.52 25.31 -0.92
N ARG A 75 4.26 24.81 0.08
CA ARG A 75 5.69 24.50 -0.04
C ARG A 75 6.07 23.26 0.75
N TRP A 76 7.17 22.63 0.36
CA TRP A 76 7.84 21.66 1.21
C TRP A 76 8.51 22.36 2.38
N THR A 77 8.55 21.69 3.52
CA THR A 77 9.19 22.20 4.75
C THR A 77 10.71 22.00 4.73
N THR A 78 11.22 21.15 3.83
CA THR A 78 12.63 20.81 3.68
C THR A 78 13.10 20.91 2.22
N VAL A 79 14.41 21.00 2.03
CA VAL A 79 15.07 21.07 0.71
C VAL A 79 14.81 19.79 -0.08
N ASP A 80 14.47 19.92 -1.35
CA ASP A 80 14.31 18.80 -2.29
C ASP A 80 15.59 17.96 -2.42
N PRO A 81 15.56 16.64 -2.11
CA PRO A 81 16.69 15.75 -2.31
C PRO A 81 17.18 15.64 -3.76
N LYS A 82 16.32 15.98 -4.74
CA LYS A 82 16.57 15.99 -6.18
C LYS A 82 16.48 17.40 -6.78
N ALA A 83 16.81 18.43 -5.99
CA ALA A 83 16.82 19.82 -6.46
C ALA A 83 17.66 20.02 -7.74
N ASP A 84 18.72 19.24 -7.91
CA ASP A 84 19.61 19.24 -9.08
C ASP A 84 18.90 18.84 -10.39
N GLN A 85 17.80 18.09 -10.33
CA GLN A 85 17.00 17.70 -11.50
C GLN A 85 16.12 18.82 -12.05
N SER A 86 16.04 19.98 -11.38
CA SER A 86 15.26 21.13 -11.84
C SER A 86 16.00 22.44 -11.60
N PRO A 87 17.13 22.65 -12.29
CA PRO A 87 17.90 23.87 -12.16
C PRO A 87 17.06 25.08 -12.59
N GLY A 88 17.05 26.13 -11.76
CA GLY A 88 16.24 27.34 -11.99
C GLY A 88 14.95 27.41 -11.16
N TRP A 89 14.59 26.33 -10.46
CA TRP A 89 13.49 26.33 -9.50
C TRP A 89 13.99 26.36 -8.06
N THR A 90 13.20 26.94 -7.15
CA THR A 90 13.49 26.86 -5.71
C THR A 90 13.41 25.41 -5.21
N PRO A 91 14.32 24.97 -4.32
CA PRO A 91 14.30 23.61 -3.77
C PRO A 91 13.13 23.36 -2.81
N TYR A 92 12.28 24.37 -2.55
CA TYR A 92 11.08 24.24 -1.71
C TYR A 92 9.78 24.26 -2.53
N ARG A 93 9.85 24.27 -3.88
CA ARG A 93 8.66 24.32 -4.74
C ARG A 93 7.80 23.08 -4.50
N ALA A 94 6.49 23.23 -4.58
CA ALA A 94 5.58 22.08 -4.63
C ALA A 94 4.89 22.03 -5.99
N PHE A 95 4.80 20.82 -6.56
CA PHE A 95 3.99 20.51 -7.73
C PHE A 95 4.28 21.38 -8.96
N PHE A 96 5.52 21.83 -9.17
CA PHE A 96 5.86 22.84 -10.19
C PHE A 96 4.92 24.07 -10.21
N ASN A 97 4.41 24.46 -9.04
CA ASN A 97 3.37 25.50 -8.86
C ASN A 97 2.06 25.25 -9.64
N ASN A 98 1.78 24.01 -10.03
CA ASN A 98 0.55 23.61 -10.69
C ASN A 98 0.05 22.26 -10.11
N PRO A 99 -0.54 22.29 -8.90
CA PRO A 99 -1.00 21.09 -8.18
C PRO A 99 -2.19 20.37 -8.83
N ILE A 100 -2.82 21.01 -9.82
CA ILE A 100 -3.84 20.36 -10.66
C ILE A 100 -3.15 19.49 -11.73
N ARG A 101 -1.94 19.88 -12.15
CA ARG A 101 -1.17 19.21 -13.20
C ARG A 101 -0.08 18.30 -12.65
N TYR A 102 0.44 18.53 -11.45
CA TYR A 102 1.52 17.73 -10.89
C TYR A 102 1.18 17.25 -9.49
N ILE A 103 1.62 16.03 -9.19
CA ILE A 103 1.65 15.47 -7.84
C ILE A 103 3.07 15.03 -7.52
N ASP A 104 3.44 14.94 -6.26
CA ASP A 104 4.68 14.32 -5.82
C ASP A 104 4.30 13.07 -5.02
N PRO A 105 4.45 11.84 -5.53
CA PRO A 105 3.92 10.65 -4.86
C PRO A 105 4.68 10.28 -3.59
N ASP A 106 5.96 10.60 -3.50
CA ASP A 106 6.87 10.17 -2.44
C ASP A 106 7.66 11.30 -1.79
N GLY A 107 7.37 12.55 -2.16
CA GLY A 107 8.09 13.71 -1.71
C GLY A 107 9.50 13.79 -2.28
N LEU A 108 9.85 13.04 -3.34
CA LEU A 108 11.17 13.11 -3.97
C LEU A 108 11.18 13.89 -5.27
N PHE A 109 10.13 13.77 -6.09
CA PHE A 109 10.06 14.50 -7.36
C PHE A 109 8.64 14.52 -7.90
N GLU A 110 8.27 15.66 -8.48
CA GLU A 110 6.92 15.82 -9.00
C GLU A 110 6.77 15.12 -10.35
N ILE A 111 5.66 14.41 -10.50
CA ILE A 111 5.24 13.80 -11.74
C ILE A 111 4.01 14.52 -12.26
N GLU A 112 3.87 14.56 -13.58
CA GLU A 112 2.64 15.06 -14.18
C GLU A 112 1.48 14.12 -13.82
N THR A 113 0.39 14.69 -13.35
CA THR A 113 -0.94 14.06 -13.35
C THR A 113 -1.18 13.50 -14.74
N GLY A 114 -1.86 12.36 -14.86
CA GLY A 114 -2.02 11.65 -16.14
C GLY A 114 -2.88 12.38 -17.17
N LYS A 115 -2.92 13.71 -17.18
CA LYS A 115 -3.57 14.52 -18.20
C LYS A 115 -3.08 14.12 -19.58
N ILE A 116 -4.03 13.76 -20.41
CA ILE A 116 -3.78 13.34 -21.79
C ILE A 116 -3.55 14.61 -22.62
N GLU A 117 -2.42 14.70 -23.30
CA GLU A 117 -2.08 15.76 -24.23
C GLU A 117 -2.45 15.38 -25.68
N LYS A 118 -2.49 16.38 -26.56
CA LYS A 118 -2.77 16.15 -27.98
C LYS A 118 -1.60 15.39 -28.61
N GLY A 119 -1.87 14.17 -29.07
CA GLY A 119 -0.86 13.29 -29.69
C GLY A 119 -0.51 12.08 -28.83
N ASP A 120 -0.94 12.06 -27.58
CA ASP A 120 -0.79 10.88 -26.72
C ASP A 120 -1.61 9.70 -27.23
N ASN A 121 -1.14 8.51 -26.91
CA ASN A 121 -1.89 7.28 -27.00
C ASN A 121 -1.65 6.42 -25.74
N LEU A 122 -2.55 5.47 -25.49
CA LEU A 122 -2.45 4.63 -24.30
C LEU A 122 -1.18 3.79 -24.23
N THR A 123 -0.55 3.46 -25.36
CA THR A 123 0.70 2.69 -25.38
C THR A 123 1.87 3.52 -24.84
N THR A 124 1.97 4.78 -25.24
CA THR A 124 3.01 5.69 -24.74
C THR A 124 2.80 6.02 -23.26
N ILE A 125 1.55 6.23 -22.86
CA ILE A 125 1.19 6.46 -21.44
C ILE A 125 1.52 5.23 -20.60
N ALA A 126 1.15 4.02 -21.05
CA ALA A 126 1.47 2.79 -20.35
C ALA A 126 2.97 2.61 -20.14
N LYS A 127 3.77 2.89 -21.17
CA LYS A 127 5.22 2.87 -21.08
C LYS A 127 5.74 3.85 -20.03
N GLN A 128 5.27 5.09 -20.04
CA GLN A 128 5.68 6.11 -19.06
C GLN A 128 5.30 5.73 -17.63
N LEU A 129 4.08 5.22 -17.42
CA LEU A 129 3.62 4.74 -16.10
C LEU A 129 4.52 3.61 -15.59
N ASN A 130 4.80 2.62 -16.44
CA ASN A 130 5.66 1.48 -16.11
C ASN A 130 7.09 1.93 -15.79
N GLU A 131 7.64 2.88 -16.55
CA GLU A 131 8.98 3.43 -16.30
C GLU A 131 9.05 4.25 -15.00
N THR A 132 8.00 5.02 -14.71
CA THR A 132 7.91 5.91 -13.55
C THR A 132 7.71 5.12 -12.26
N PHE A 133 6.69 4.26 -12.22
CA PHE A 133 6.30 3.51 -11.03
C PHE A 133 6.95 2.14 -10.94
N LYS A 134 7.84 1.80 -11.87
CA LYS A 134 8.52 0.49 -11.94
C LYS A 134 7.52 -0.68 -11.97
N THR A 135 6.42 -0.49 -12.71
CA THR A 135 5.37 -1.48 -12.90
C THR A 135 5.47 -2.13 -14.29
N ASN A 136 4.59 -3.11 -14.56
CA ASN A 136 4.51 -3.79 -15.85
C ASN A 136 3.06 -3.93 -16.33
N LEU A 137 2.28 -2.87 -16.16
CA LEU A 137 0.86 -2.78 -16.52
C LEU A 137 0.67 -2.85 -18.03
N THR A 138 -0.35 -3.60 -18.46
CA THR A 138 -0.76 -3.63 -19.87
C THR A 138 -1.66 -2.44 -20.20
N VAL A 139 -1.76 -2.11 -21.50
CA VAL A 139 -2.67 -1.10 -22.01
C VAL A 139 -4.12 -1.40 -21.62
N GLU A 140 -4.52 -2.68 -21.64
CA GLU A 140 -5.86 -3.12 -21.27
C GLU A 140 -6.16 -2.91 -19.78
N GLN A 141 -5.17 -3.12 -18.90
CA GLN A 141 -5.35 -2.87 -17.47
C GLN A 141 -5.53 -1.38 -17.19
N ILE A 142 -4.72 -0.52 -17.83
CA ILE A 142 -4.85 0.93 -17.72
C ILE A 142 -6.19 1.37 -18.31
N ALA A 143 -6.59 0.84 -19.45
CA ALA A 143 -7.86 1.16 -20.08
C ALA A 143 -9.05 0.77 -19.18
N LYS A 144 -9.03 -0.44 -18.60
CA LYS A 144 -10.04 -0.92 -17.66
C LYS A 144 -10.14 -0.03 -16.43
N ALA A 145 -9.01 0.34 -15.82
CA ALA A 145 -8.98 1.22 -14.66
C ALA A 145 -9.60 2.60 -14.95
N ASN A 146 -9.42 3.08 -16.18
CA ASN A 146 -9.88 4.38 -16.66
C ASN A 146 -11.23 4.33 -17.38
N ASN A 147 -11.94 3.20 -17.38
CA ASN A 147 -13.20 3.01 -18.10
C ASN A 147 -13.11 3.31 -19.61
N ILE A 148 -11.95 3.13 -20.21
CA ILE A 148 -11.70 3.35 -21.64
C ILE A 148 -12.08 2.07 -22.40
N LYS A 149 -13.12 2.16 -23.23
CA LYS A 149 -13.64 1.01 -24.01
C LYS A 149 -12.84 0.73 -25.28
N ASP A 150 -12.32 1.78 -25.91
CA ASP A 150 -11.54 1.71 -27.14
C ASP A 150 -10.18 2.33 -26.87
N VAL A 151 -9.14 1.50 -26.80
CA VAL A 151 -7.78 1.91 -26.43
C VAL A 151 -7.17 2.92 -27.40
N ASN A 152 -7.75 3.07 -28.60
CA ASN A 152 -7.32 4.05 -29.59
C ASN A 152 -8.06 5.39 -29.47
N LYS A 153 -9.05 5.50 -28.57
CA LYS A 153 -9.88 6.70 -28.39
C LYS A 153 -9.73 7.22 -26.98
N ILE A 154 -8.69 8.03 -26.79
CA ILE A 154 -8.50 8.88 -25.62
C ILE A 154 -8.65 10.35 -26.01
N ARG A 155 -9.07 11.20 -25.07
CA ARG A 155 -9.33 12.61 -25.35
C ARG A 155 -8.33 13.50 -24.63
N ALA A 156 -7.72 14.40 -25.39
CA ALA A 156 -6.86 15.42 -24.82
C ALA A 156 -7.64 16.27 -23.80
N GLY A 157 -7.03 16.51 -22.64
CA GLY A 157 -7.65 17.22 -21.51
C GLY A 157 -8.34 16.31 -20.49
N GLU A 158 -8.60 15.03 -20.80
CA GLU A 158 -9.00 14.04 -19.80
C GLU A 158 -7.79 13.59 -18.98
N PHE A 159 -8.03 13.01 -17.80
CA PHE A 159 -6.97 12.52 -16.90
C PHE A 159 -6.99 10.99 -16.85
N ILE A 160 -5.83 10.38 -17.03
CA ILE A 160 -5.56 8.99 -16.71
C ILE A 160 -5.15 8.85 -15.25
N LYS A 161 -5.77 7.86 -14.59
CA LYS A 161 -5.41 7.36 -13.27
C LYS A 161 -3.99 6.80 -13.31
N LEU A 162 -3.17 7.29 -12.39
CA LEU A 162 -1.76 6.90 -12.23
C LEU A 162 -1.66 5.62 -11.38
N LEU A 163 -1.72 4.47 -12.06
CA LEU A 163 -1.65 3.15 -11.43
C LEU A 163 -0.23 2.85 -10.92
N GLY A 164 -0.14 2.28 -9.72
CA GLY A 164 1.13 1.85 -9.09
C GLY A 164 1.82 2.93 -8.27
N ALA A 165 1.24 4.13 -8.17
CA ALA A 165 1.74 5.19 -7.31
C ALA A 165 1.67 4.80 -5.83
N ASP A 166 0.55 4.22 -5.42
CA ASP A 166 0.34 3.61 -4.11
C ASP A 166 -0.22 2.19 -4.30
N VAL A 167 0.32 1.24 -3.54
CA VAL A 167 -0.07 -0.17 -3.64
C VAL A 167 -0.44 -0.74 -2.29
N GLU A 168 -1.20 -1.81 -2.30
CA GLU A 168 -1.58 -2.61 -1.13
C GLU A 168 -1.39 -4.10 -1.43
N LEU A 169 -1.44 -4.90 -0.38
CA LEU A 169 -1.40 -6.35 -0.46
C LEU A 169 -2.81 -6.93 -0.27
N ASN A 170 -3.15 -7.94 -1.07
CA ASN A 170 -4.42 -8.64 -1.01
C ASN A 170 -4.16 -10.15 -0.89
N PHE A 171 -4.75 -10.80 0.12
CA PHE A 171 -4.59 -12.23 0.37
C PHE A 171 -5.93 -12.98 0.41
N ASP A 172 -6.03 -14.06 -0.37
CA ASP A 172 -7.28 -14.81 -0.65
C ASP A 172 -7.24 -16.31 -0.27
N LEU A 173 -6.48 -16.67 0.78
CA LEU A 173 -6.06 -18.03 1.15
C LEU A 173 -5.12 -18.73 0.19
N ASN A 174 -5.10 -18.37 -1.09
CA ASN A 174 -4.34 -19.11 -2.12
C ASN A 174 -3.19 -18.30 -2.69
N SER A 175 -3.29 -16.98 -2.61
CA SER A 175 -2.35 -16.06 -3.20
C SER A 175 -2.28 -14.76 -2.41
N LEU A 176 -1.07 -14.22 -2.34
CA LEU A 176 -0.78 -12.87 -1.91
C LEU A 176 -0.44 -12.05 -3.15
N LYS A 177 -1.20 -11.00 -3.42
CA LYS A 177 -1.06 -10.14 -4.61
C LYS A 177 -0.80 -8.70 -4.20
N VAL A 178 -0.08 -7.98 -5.05
CA VAL A 178 0.02 -6.53 -4.96
C VAL A 178 -1.02 -5.93 -5.90
N SER A 179 -1.80 -4.99 -5.40
CA SER A 179 -2.79 -4.27 -6.19
C SER A 179 -2.65 -2.77 -5.98
N ASP A 180 -3.13 -1.99 -6.95
CA ASP A 180 -3.25 -0.54 -6.78
C ASP A 180 -4.25 -0.22 -5.65
N ALA A 181 -3.80 0.57 -4.67
CA ALA A 181 -4.60 0.89 -3.48
C ALA A 181 -5.80 1.80 -3.76
N ASN A 182 -5.84 2.47 -4.92
CA ASN A 182 -6.88 3.43 -5.27
C ASN A 182 -7.87 2.87 -6.29
N TYR A 183 -7.41 1.94 -7.13
CA TYR A 183 -8.15 1.54 -8.32
C TYR A 183 -8.43 0.04 -8.42
N ASN A 184 -8.01 -0.76 -7.44
CA ASN A 184 -8.27 -2.20 -7.37
C ASN A 184 -7.83 -2.93 -8.66
N VAL A 185 -6.58 -2.65 -9.07
CA VAL A 185 -5.94 -3.25 -10.24
C VAL A 185 -4.72 -4.02 -9.79
N ASP A 186 -4.70 -5.32 -10.03
CA ASP A 186 -3.55 -6.17 -9.69
C ASP A 186 -2.31 -5.79 -10.50
N MET A 187 -1.18 -5.67 -9.82
CA MET A 187 0.12 -5.36 -10.40
C MET A 187 0.71 -6.60 -11.07
N PRO A 188 0.95 -6.59 -12.39
CA PRO A 188 1.42 -7.77 -13.10
C PRO A 188 2.77 -8.27 -12.58
N GLY A 189 2.86 -9.59 -12.37
CA GLY A 189 4.07 -10.25 -11.89
C GLY A 189 4.33 -10.12 -10.39
N LEU A 190 3.46 -9.43 -9.65
CA LEU A 190 3.55 -9.28 -8.19
C LEU A 190 2.48 -10.13 -7.49
N GLU A 191 2.55 -11.43 -7.72
CA GLU A 191 1.67 -12.44 -7.11
C GLU A 191 2.51 -13.61 -6.60
N TRP A 192 2.26 -14.02 -5.36
CA TRP A 192 2.90 -15.17 -4.73
C TRP A 192 1.84 -16.12 -4.23
N LYS A 193 1.88 -17.37 -4.70
CA LYS A 193 1.08 -18.43 -4.09
C LYS A 193 1.41 -18.54 -2.61
N GLY A 194 0.38 -18.58 -1.79
CA GLY A 194 0.50 -18.68 -0.36
C GLY A 194 -0.68 -19.42 0.23
N THR A 195 -0.53 -19.88 1.45
CA THR A 195 -1.64 -20.49 2.20
C THR A 195 -1.67 -19.95 3.61
N SER A 196 -2.82 -20.04 4.25
CA SER A 196 -2.93 -19.80 5.68
C SER A 196 -3.79 -20.88 6.33
N GLY A 197 -3.43 -21.28 7.55
CA GLY A 197 -4.04 -22.39 8.24
C GLY A 197 -3.35 -23.71 7.91
N ARG A 198 -3.49 -24.67 8.83
CA ARG A 198 -3.02 -26.05 8.62
C ARG A 198 -3.94 -26.77 7.65
N GLU A 199 -3.42 -27.82 7.02
CA GLU A 199 -4.17 -28.71 6.14
C GLU A 199 -5.52 -29.12 6.77
N GLY A 200 -6.61 -28.95 6.02
CA GLY A 200 -7.98 -29.23 6.46
C GLY A 200 -8.67 -28.10 7.24
N TYR A 201 -7.95 -27.01 7.57
CA TYR A 201 -8.48 -25.86 8.30
C TYR A 201 -8.36 -24.55 7.52
N GLN A 202 -8.05 -24.61 6.22
CA GLN A 202 -7.93 -23.44 5.32
C GLN A 202 -9.33 -22.93 4.89
N ASN A 203 -10.14 -22.50 5.85
CA ASN A 203 -11.50 -22.00 5.60
C ASN A 203 -11.89 -20.89 6.58
N PRO A 204 -12.87 -20.04 6.22
CA PRO A 204 -13.30 -18.93 7.06
C PRO A 204 -13.81 -19.35 8.44
N GLU A 205 -14.48 -20.50 8.55
CA GLU A 205 -15.07 -20.98 9.80
C GLU A 205 -14.02 -21.39 10.84
N SER A 206 -12.81 -21.70 10.38
CA SER A 206 -11.69 -22.13 11.23
C SER A 206 -10.86 -20.97 11.78
N GLN A 207 -11.13 -19.71 11.44
CA GLN A 207 -10.32 -18.54 11.82
C GLN A 207 -10.13 -18.35 13.34
N ASN A 208 -11.09 -18.82 14.15
CA ASN A 208 -11.02 -18.76 15.61
C ASN A 208 -10.11 -19.85 16.22
N LEU A 209 -9.70 -20.86 15.45
CA LEU A 209 -8.90 -21.99 15.95
C LEU A 209 -7.42 -21.58 16.08
N LYS A 210 -7.00 -21.26 17.31
CA LYS A 210 -5.66 -20.74 17.63
C LYS A 210 -4.50 -21.49 16.96
N ASP A 211 -4.51 -22.83 17.05
CA ASP A 211 -3.36 -23.67 16.67
C ASP A 211 -3.46 -24.26 15.26
N LYS A 212 -4.54 -23.99 14.52
CA LYS A 212 -4.81 -24.63 13.22
C LYS A 212 -5.41 -23.71 12.17
N GLY A 213 -6.23 -22.74 12.59
CA GLY A 213 -6.96 -21.85 11.71
C GLY A 213 -6.08 -20.90 10.91
N PRO A 214 -6.59 -20.36 9.80
CA PRO A 214 -5.89 -19.38 8.99
C PRO A 214 -5.75 -18.06 9.74
N ILE A 215 -5.00 -17.12 9.18
CA ILE A 215 -4.97 -15.74 9.65
C ILE A 215 -6.42 -15.20 9.66
N PRO A 216 -6.84 -14.44 10.67
CA PRO A 216 -8.18 -13.85 10.63
C PRO A 216 -8.35 -12.88 9.45
N GLU A 217 -9.56 -12.76 8.94
CA GLU A 217 -9.92 -11.74 7.96
C GLU A 217 -9.87 -10.35 8.59
N GLY A 218 -9.46 -9.38 7.78
CA GLY A 218 -9.32 -8.00 8.21
C GLY A 218 -8.10 -7.34 7.58
N GLN A 219 -7.70 -6.24 8.19
CA GLN A 219 -6.58 -5.44 7.72
C GLN A 219 -5.38 -5.57 8.64
N TYR A 220 -4.20 -5.62 8.04
CA TYR A 220 -2.94 -5.75 8.74
C TYR A 220 -1.93 -4.74 8.17
N LEU A 221 -1.16 -4.10 9.03
CA LEU A 221 0.01 -3.34 8.62
C LEU A 221 1.17 -4.29 8.38
N VAL A 222 1.76 -4.22 7.19
CA VAL A 222 3.00 -4.86 6.80
C VAL A 222 4.09 -3.80 6.77
N ASP A 223 5.02 -3.86 7.71
CA ASP A 223 6.13 -2.93 7.77
C ASP A 223 7.44 -3.65 7.39
N PRO A 224 8.10 -3.27 6.28
CA PRO A 224 9.39 -3.83 5.89
C PRO A 224 10.44 -3.78 7.01
N ALA A 225 10.41 -2.77 7.89
CA ALA A 225 11.34 -2.64 9.02
C ALA A 225 11.15 -3.73 10.08
N ARG A 226 10.00 -4.43 10.07
CA ARG A 226 9.71 -5.58 10.94
C ARG A 226 10.07 -6.93 10.31
N THR A 227 10.74 -6.91 9.16
CA THR A 227 11.30 -8.11 8.53
C THR A 227 12.51 -8.61 9.31
N GLN A 228 12.53 -9.91 9.61
CA GLN A 228 13.67 -10.58 10.23
C GLN A 228 14.24 -11.61 9.25
N SER A 229 15.56 -11.82 9.28
CA SER A 229 16.20 -12.90 8.55
C SER A 229 16.82 -13.94 9.48
N ILE A 230 16.76 -15.21 9.07
CA ILE A 230 17.47 -16.31 9.73
C ILE A 230 19.00 -16.15 9.65
N SER A 231 19.52 -15.31 8.75
CA SER A 231 20.95 -14.97 8.76
C SER A 231 21.36 -14.23 10.03
N ASP A 232 20.42 -13.53 10.67
CA ASP A 232 20.70 -12.55 11.73
C ASP A 232 20.57 -13.15 13.13
N ILE A 233 20.09 -14.39 13.25
CA ILE A 233 19.92 -15.06 14.55
C ILE A 233 21.25 -15.65 15.05
N SER A 234 21.45 -15.59 16.37
CA SER A 234 22.66 -16.09 17.03
C SER A 234 22.88 -17.60 16.82
N SER A 235 24.13 -18.07 16.92
CA SER A 235 24.42 -19.51 16.90
C SER A 235 23.67 -20.29 17.99
N TRP A 236 23.38 -19.64 19.12
CA TRP A 236 22.61 -20.23 20.21
C TRP A 236 21.13 -20.37 19.87
N ASP A 237 20.54 -19.38 19.20
CA ASP A 237 19.17 -19.48 18.70
C ASP A 237 19.04 -20.47 17.55
N ARG A 238 20.07 -20.59 16.69
CA ARG A 238 20.13 -21.67 15.69
C ARG A 238 20.13 -23.04 16.35
N PHE A 239 20.93 -23.22 17.39
CA PHE A 239 20.97 -24.46 18.16
C PHE A 239 19.60 -24.79 18.76
N LYS A 240 18.96 -23.83 19.45
CA LYS A 240 17.61 -24.01 20.00
C LYS A 240 16.56 -24.27 18.91
N GLY A 241 16.69 -23.64 17.76
CA GLY A 241 15.77 -23.80 16.63
C GLY A 241 15.69 -25.23 16.11
N ASN A 242 16.81 -25.98 16.12
CA ASN A 242 16.82 -27.41 15.79
C ASN A 242 15.93 -28.26 16.71
N PHE A 243 15.64 -27.78 17.92
CA PHE A 243 14.78 -28.44 18.90
C PHE A 243 13.43 -27.75 19.06
N GLY A 244 13.04 -26.89 18.11
CA GLY A 244 11.76 -26.18 18.16
C GLY A 244 11.71 -25.08 19.23
N GLY A 245 12.86 -24.59 19.70
CA GLY A 245 12.97 -23.47 20.63
C GLY A 245 13.66 -22.24 20.04
N GLY A 246 13.84 -21.21 20.85
CA GLY A 246 14.51 -19.97 20.44
C GLY A 246 13.62 -19.04 19.62
N THR A 247 14.24 -18.03 19.01
CA THR A 247 13.52 -17.00 18.24
C THR A 247 13.02 -17.50 16.88
N TRP A 248 13.55 -18.63 16.39
CA TRP A 248 13.23 -19.21 15.07
C TRP A 248 12.99 -20.73 15.16
N PRO A 249 11.87 -21.17 15.76
CA PRO A 249 11.62 -22.58 16.05
C PRO A 249 11.44 -23.40 14.76
N GLY A 250 12.21 -24.48 14.57
CA GLY A 250 12.16 -25.27 13.33
C GLY A 250 12.93 -24.66 12.15
N LEU A 251 13.64 -23.55 12.38
CA LEU A 251 14.56 -22.91 11.42
C LEU A 251 13.88 -22.62 10.06
N GLU A 252 14.67 -22.67 8.99
CA GLU A 252 14.27 -22.39 7.62
C GLU A 252 13.16 -23.34 7.13
N LYS A 253 13.14 -24.58 7.63
CA LYS A 253 12.14 -25.56 7.24
C LYS A 253 10.71 -25.12 7.62
N SER A 254 10.56 -24.40 8.74
CA SER A 254 9.25 -23.97 9.25
C SER A 254 8.89 -22.52 8.93
N TRP A 255 9.88 -21.66 8.66
CA TRP A 255 9.65 -20.21 8.49
C TRP A 255 10.33 -19.61 7.26
N GLY A 256 11.11 -20.38 6.52
CA GLY A 256 11.94 -19.89 5.41
C GLY A 256 13.10 -19.02 5.91
N GLU A 257 13.71 -18.28 4.99
CA GLU A 257 14.86 -17.39 5.28
C GLU A 257 14.44 -16.05 5.91
N HIS A 258 13.23 -15.61 5.63
CA HIS A 258 12.69 -14.32 6.05
C HIS A 258 11.28 -14.47 6.63
N ARG A 259 10.96 -13.62 7.60
CA ARG A 259 9.58 -13.44 8.07
C ARG A 259 9.31 -11.98 8.38
N THR A 260 8.11 -11.52 8.06
CA THR A 260 7.65 -10.15 8.38
C THR A 260 6.50 -10.22 9.36
N TRP A 261 6.60 -9.50 10.47
CA TRP A 261 5.53 -9.43 11.47
C TRP A 261 4.41 -8.49 11.01
N LEU A 262 3.18 -8.92 11.25
CA LEU A 262 1.97 -8.19 10.91
C LEU A 262 1.40 -7.50 12.15
N THR A 263 0.96 -6.25 12.00
CA THR A 263 0.16 -5.57 13.04
C THR A 263 -1.31 -5.61 12.63
N PRO A 264 -2.21 -6.29 13.37
CA PRO A 264 -3.63 -6.20 13.06
C PRO A 264 -4.13 -4.77 13.28
N SER A 265 -4.95 -4.27 12.35
CA SER A 265 -5.76 -3.08 12.57
C SER A 265 -6.68 -3.28 13.79
N ILE A 266 -7.02 -2.18 14.47
CA ILE A 266 -7.96 -2.19 15.60
C ILE A 266 -9.35 -2.74 15.24
N MET A 267 -9.71 -2.68 13.95
CA MET A 267 -10.98 -3.19 13.43
C MET A 267 -10.95 -4.70 13.13
N THR A 268 -9.76 -5.32 13.13
CA THR A 268 -9.57 -6.72 12.79
C THR A 268 -9.87 -7.60 14.00
N ASN A 269 -10.89 -8.47 13.90
CA ASN A 269 -11.19 -9.44 14.95
C ASN A 269 -10.16 -10.57 14.95
N THR A 270 -9.17 -10.49 15.83
CA THR A 270 -8.11 -11.49 15.89
C THR A 270 -8.50 -12.76 16.65
N PHE A 271 -9.71 -12.83 17.22
CA PHE A 271 -10.15 -13.91 18.12
C PHE A 271 -9.20 -14.12 19.31
N GLY A 272 -8.57 -13.03 19.80
CA GLY A 272 -7.60 -13.09 20.90
C GLY A 272 -6.24 -13.70 20.51
N ARG A 273 -6.01 -13.92 19.21
CA ARG A 273 -4.74 -14.41 18.66
C ARG A 273 -3.80 -13.24 18.35
N SER A 274 -2.51 -13.52 18.33
CA SER A 274 -1.45 -12.55 18.05
C SER A 274 -0.26 -13.25 17.41
N GLY A 275 0.75 -12.47 17.01
CA GLY A 275 1.98 -13.00 16.44
C GLY A 275 1.86 -13.46 14.99
N PHE A 276 1.03 -12.77 14.20
CA PHE A 276 0.83 -13.08 12.79
C PHE A 276 2.05 -12.64 11.97
N THR A 277 2.40 -13.45 10.97
CA THR A 277 3.55 -13.19 10.08
C THR A 277 3.24 -13.55 8.64
N ILE A 278 3.98 -12.95 7.72
CA ILE A 278 4.21 -13.50 6.37
C ILE A 278 5.57 -14.18 6.41
N HIS A 279 5.63 -15.46 6.06
CA HIS A 279 6.86 -16.25 6.11
C HIS A 279 6.89 -17.29 4.99
N GLY A 280 7.93 -18.13 4.99
CA GLY A 280 8.04 -19.28 4.09
C GLY A 280 8.15 -20.60 4.83
N GLY A 281 8.68 -21.60 4.15
CA GLY A 281 8.87 -22.92 4.75
C GLY A 281 8.86 -23.99 3.69
N ALA A 282 9.26 -25.19 4.09
CA ALA A 282 9.26 -26.35 3.21
C ALA A 282 7.86 -26.96 3.08
N VAL A 283 6.99 -26.77 4.08
CA VAL A 283 5.65 -27.35 4.13
C VAL A 283 4.62 -26.22 4.13
N PRO A 284 3.66 -26.22 3.19
CA PRO A 284 2.62 -25.20 3.14
C PRO A 284 1.70 -25.31 4.36
N GLY A 285 1.41 -24.16 4.95
CA GLY A 285 0.34 -24.00 5.91
C GLY A 285 0.87 -23.75 7.31
N SER A 286 0.47 -22.61 7.87
CA SER A 286 0.85 -22.20 9.21
C SER A 286 -0.38 -21.74 9.99
N ALA A 287 -0.38 -22.03 11.29
CA ALA A 287 -1.46 -21.62 12.16
C ALA A 287 -1.45 -20.09 12.29
N GLY A 288 -2.42 -19.43 11.64
CA GLY A 288 -2.64 -17.99 11.74
C GLY A 288 -1.70 -17.11 10.92
N CYS A 289 -0.77 -17.65 10.15
CA CYS A 289 0.20 -16.86 9.37
C CYS A 289 0.02 -17.11 7.87
N ILE A 290 0.58 -16.23 7.04
CA ILE A 290 0.62 -16.41 5.59
C ILE A 290 1.93 -17.10 5.25
N ASP A 291 1.84 -18.30 4.70
CA ASP A 291 2.98 -19.10 4.30
C ASP A 291 3.12 -19.11 2.77
N LEU A 292 4.18 -18.47 2.30
CA LEU A 292 4.54 -18.34 0.89
C LEU A 292 5.46 -19.48 0.41
N THR A 293 5.82 -20.42 1.27
CA THR A 293 6.72 -21.54 0.99
C THR A 293 8.01 -21.11 0.27
N SER A 294 8.26 -21.64 -0.94
CA SER A 294 9.40 -21.31 -1.82
C SER A 294 9.36 -19.89 -2.39
N ARG A 295 8.24 -19.17 -2.29
CA ARG A 295 8.08 -17.80 -2.80
C ARG A 295 8.49 -16.72 -1.80
N ASN A 296 8.85 -17.14 -0.60
CA ASN A 296 9.22 -16.27 0.51
C ASN A 296 10.32 -15.26 0.16
N ASN A 297 11.39 -15.72 -0.50
CA ASN A 297 12.54 -14.87 -0.83
C ASN A 297 12.18 -13.83 -1.89
N SER A 298 11.39 -14.21 -2.90
CA SER A 298 10.94 -13.26 -3.93
C SER A 298 10.03 -12.18 -3.37
N PHE A 299 9.11 -12.55 -2.46
CA PHE A 299 8.25 -11.58 -1.79
C PHE A 299 9.06 -10.62 -0.92
N HIS A 300 9.95 -11.14 -0.05
CA HIS A 300 10.74 -10.29 0.84
C HIS A 300 11.76 -9.43 0.08
N SER A 301 12.26 -9.89 -1.07
CA SER A 301 13.09 -9.07 -1.96
C SER A 301 12.31 -7.88 -2.51
N TRP A 302 11.08 -8.13 -2.97
CA TRP A 302 10.18 -7.07 -3.43
C TRP A 302 9.81 -6.11 -2.28
N LEU A 303 9.39 -6.63 -1.13
CA LEU A 303 9.00 -5.85 0.04
C LEU A 303 10.15 -4.93 0.50
N LYS A 304 11.37 -5.45 0.53
CA LYS A 304 12.58 -4.66 0.84
C LYS A 304 12.85 -3.59 -0.22
N SER A 305 12.63 -3.88 -1.50
CA SER A 305 12.80 -2.88 -2.57
C SER A 305 11.74 -1.78 -2.52
N HIS A 306 10.51 -2.12 -2.09
CA HIS A 306 9.43 -1.16 -1.93
C HIS A 306 9.68 -0.22 -0.75
N ASN A 307 10.23 -0.75 0.36
CA ASN A 307 10.74 0.01 1.50
C ASN A 307 9.76 1.02 2.13
N LYS A 308 8.45 0.74 2.05
CA LYS A 308 7.40 1.52 2.71
C LYS A 308 6.40 0.57 3.37
N PRO A 309 5.76 0.97 4.48
CA PRO A 309 4.67 0.22 5.07
C PRO A 309 3.49 0.09 4.10
N LEU A 310 2.83 -1.06 4.15
CA LEU A 310 1.73 -1.43 3.27
C LEU A 310 0.54 -1.92 4.11
N ILE A 311 -0.67 -1.69 3.60
CA ILE A 311 -1.86 -2.38 4.10
C ILE A 311 -1.95 -3.75 3.42
N LEU A 312 -2.21 -4.77 4.21
CA LEU A 312 -2.61 -6.10 3.78
C LEU A 312 -4.09 -6.30 4.09
N ASN A 313 -4.89 -6.49 3.06
CA ASN A 313 -6.28 -6.94 3.16
C ASN A 313 -6.33 -8.47 3.07
N VAL A 314 -6.85 -9.10 4.11
CA VAL A 314 -7.12 -10.54 4.15
C VAL A 314 -8.62 -10.75 3.98
N LYS A 315 -9.02 -11.52 2.96
CA LYS A 315 -10.42 -11.82 2.67
C LYS A 315 -10.57 -13.17 2.00
N TYR A 316 -11.55 -13.96 2.43
CA TYR A 316 -11.78 -15.35 2.02
C TYR A 316 -13.08 -15.54 1.23
#